data_AF-A0A4Q6F5R9-F1
#
_entry.id   AF-A0A4Q6F5R9-F1
#
_cell.length_a   1.000
_cell.length_b   1.000
_cell.length_c   1.000
_cell.angle_alpha   90.00
_cell.angle_beta   90.00
_cell.angle_gamma   90.00
#
_symmetry.space_group_name_H-M   'P 1'
#
loop_
_entity.id
_entity.type
_entity.pdbx_description
1 polymer ?
#
loop_
_entity_poly.entity_id
_entity_poly.type
_entity_poly.pdbx_seq_one_letter_code
_entity_poly.pdbx_strand_id
1 'polypeptide(L)'
;MPTCNARDWLCRYQCLTEFTLPVHHATKAFGGFVQSSVHGLGQYTTFVIRSVQKSFRPMVKPSLLLAQLEFVGNRSLMICILAGIMIGGIFGFQLGEIFVVFGTESMIGAATGFALARELAPVVGAFLVTARAGSAMAAEIASMKVNEQIDAMRVMAVDPYNYLIAPRLIASVLMMPLLSSLMVVVG
;
A
#
# COMPACT_ATOMS: atom_id res chain seq x y z
N MET A 1 38.91 28.93 30.47
CA MET A 1 38.40 30.12 29.73
C MET A 1 39.60 30.85 29.14
N PRO A 2 39.82 30.88 27.82
CA PRO A 2 40.83 31.75 27.26
C PRO A 2 40.32 33.20 27.29
N THR A 3 41.16 34.13 27.72
CA THR A 3 40.89 35.57 27.75
C THR A 3 40.93 36.12 26.34
N CYS A 4 39.77 36.33 25.71
CA CYS A 4 39.70 37.03 24.42
C CYS A 4 39.95 38.53 24.61
N ASN A 5 41.00 39.05 23.97
CA ASN A 5 41.33 40.47 23.97
C ASN A 5 40.43 41.20 22.96
N ALA A 6 39.76 42.28 23.39
CA ALA A 6 38.75 43.01 22.60
C ALA A 6 39.31 43.73 21.34
N ARG A 7 40.62 43.62 21.07
CA ARG A 7 41.29 44.19 19.88
C ARG A 7 41.59 43.16 18.78
N ASP A 8 41.35 41.87 19.03
CA ASP A 8 41.56 40.83 18.02
C ASP A 8 40.32 40.68 17.13
N TRP A 9 40.45 41.10 15.87
CA TRP A 9 39.44 40.94 14.83
C TRP A 9 38.97 39.49 14.67
N LEU A 10 39.85 38.51 14.94
CA LEU A 10 39.55 37.08 14.91
C LEU A 10 38.49 36.67 15.95
N CYS A 11 38.53 37.25 17.16
CA CYS A 11 37.54 36.95 18.20
C CYS A 11 36.15 37.51 17.86
N ARG A 12 36.10 38.64 17.14
CA ARG A 12 34.85 39.23 16.64
C ARG A 12 34.19 38.39 15.54
N TYR A 13 34.99 37.84 14.61
CA TYR A 13 34.48 36.93 13.58
C TYR A 13 33.96 35.61 14.17
N GLN A 14 34.65 35.05 15.17
CA GLN A 14 34.26 33.79 15.82
C GLN A 14 32.95 33.92 16.61
N CYS A 15 32.72 35.06 17.26
CA CYS A 15 31.48 35.37 17.98
C CYS A 15 30.29 35.68 17.03
N LEU A 16 30.56 36.29 15.85
CA LEU A 16 29.56 36.51 14.80
C LEU A 16 29.09 35.20 14.14
N THR A 17 29.99 34.22 13.99
CA THR A 17 29.60 32.90 13.47
C THR A 17 28.72 32.12 14.44
N GLU A 18 28.92 32.22 15.75
CA GLU A 18 28.10 31.50 16.74
C GLU A 18 26.61 31.86 16.70
N PHE A 19 26.27 33.11 16.36
CA PHE A 19 24.88 33.59 16.30
C PHE A 19 24.13 33.13 15.02
N THR A 20 24.83 32.72 13.95
CA THR A 20 24.22 32.26 12.67
C THR A 20 24.12 30.73 12.54
N LEU A 21 24.76 29.98 13.44
CA LEU A 21 24.79 28.51 13.45
C LEU A 21 23.42 27.80 13.53
N PRO A 22 22.38 28.27 14.26
CA PRO A 22 21.15 27.49 14.39
C PRO A 22 20.37 27.40 13.07
N VAL A 23 20.43 28.44 12.23
CA VAL A 23 19.69 28.51 10.97
C VAL A 23 20.37 27.68 9.87
N HIS A 24 21.70 27.62 9.87
CA HIS A 24 22.48 26.83 8.90
C HIS A 24 22.44 25.32 9.19
N HIS A 25 22.36 24.93 10.47
CA HIS A 25 22.18 23.52 10.85
C HIS A 25 20.75 23.04 10.53
N ALA A 26 19.73 23.88 10.74
CA ALA A 26 18.35 23.58 10.39
C ALA A 26 18.15 23.39 8.87
N THR A 27 18.76 24.26 8.05
CA THR A 27 18.69 24.16 6.58
C THR A 27 19.46 22.96 6.02
N LYS A 28 20.62 22.60 6.60
CA LYS A 28 21.34 21.37 6.21
C LYS A 28 20.62 20.09 6.64
N ALA A 29 20.05 20.05 7.84
CA ALA A 29 19.26 18.90 8.29
C ALA A 29 18.01 18.72 7.42
N PHE A 30 17.34 19.81 7.06
CA PHE A 30 16.20 19.79 6.15
C PHE A 30 16.62 19.37 4.73
N GLY A 31 17.74 19.90 4.21
CA GLY A 31 18.29 19.49 2.91
C GLY A 31 18.64 18.01 2.85
N GLY A 32 19.27 17.47 3.90
CA GLY A 32 19.59 16.03 4.01
C GLY A 32 18.33 15.15 4.09
N PHE A 33 17.30 15.60 4.82
CA PHE A 33 16.01 14.90 4.91
C PHE A 33 15.27 14.87 3.57
N VAL A 34 15.24 15.99 2.84
CA VAL A 34 14.61 16.06 1.52
C VAL A 34 15.37 15.17 0.53
N GLN A 35 16.70 15.24 0.51
CA GLN A 35 17.50 14.43 -0.40
C GLN A 35 17.36 12.93 -0.14
N SER A 36 17.35 12.50 1.13
CA SER A 36 17.17 11.09 1.48
C SER A 36 15.75 10.59 1.15
N SER A 37 14.73 11.40 1.39
CA SER A 37 13.34 11.09 1.03
C SER A 37 13.17 10.92 -0.48
N VAL A 38 13.76 11.83 -1.27
CA VAL A 38 13.72 11.76 -2.75
C VAL A 38 14.48 10.54 -3.26
N HIS A 39 15.65 10.24 -2.71
CA HIS A 39 16.43 9.08 -3.15
C HIS A 39 15.74 7.76 -2.80
N GLY A 40 15.12 7.67 -1.62
CA GLY A 40 14.29 6.53 -1.23
C GLY A 40 13.11 6.34 -2.18
N LEU A 41 12.32 7.40 -2.41
CA LEU A 41 11.20 7.38 -3.36
C LEU A 41 11.63 6.95 -4.77
N GLY A 42 12.79 7.42 -5.25
CA GLY A 42 13.34 7.03 -6.55
C GLY A 42 13.61 5.52 -6.65
N GLN A 43 14.19 4.93 -5.60
CA GLN A 43 14.45 3.49 -5.55
C GLN A 43 13.16 2.67 -5.51
N TYR A 44 12.19 3.06 -4.67
CA TYR A 44 10.88 2.40 -4.61
C TYR A 44 10.12 2.48 -5.94
N THR A 45 10.11 3.65 -6.57
CA THR A 45 9.45 3.87 -7.87
C THR A 45 10.06 2.98 -8.94
N THR A 46 11.40 2.91 -8.99
CA THR A 46 12.10 2.05 -9.95
C THR A 46 11.81 0.56 -9.70
N PHE A 47 11.72 0.15 -8.43
CA PHE A 47 11.34 -1.21 -8.04
C PHE A 47 9.92 -1.56 -8.49
N VAL A 48 8.94 -0.67 -8.27
CA VAL A 48 7.54 -0.87 -8.67
C VAL A 48 7.45 -0.96 -10.19
N ILE A 49 8.04 -0.01 -10.94
CA ILE A 49 8.01 0.00 -12.41
C ILE A 49 8.58 -1.30 -12.97
N ARG A 50 9.75 -1.74 -12.50
CA ARG A 50 10.37 -3.00 -12.94
C ARG A 50 9.51 -4.22 -12.62
N SER A 51 8.88 -4.24 -11.44
CA SER A 51 8.01 -5.33 -11.02
C SER A 51 6.77 -5.41 -11.89
N VAL A 52 6.12 -4.29 -12.17
CA VAL A 52 4.94 -4.20 -13.04
C VAL A 52 5.30 -4.63 -14.46
N GLN A 53 6.37 -4.10 -15.05
CA GLN A 53 6.81 -4.46 -16.40
C GLN A 53 7.10 -5.96 -16.55
N LYS A 54 7.74 -6.58 -15.55
CA LYS A 54 8.00 -8.02 -15.56
C LYS A 54 6.74 -8.85 -15.33
N SER A 55 5.79 -8.32 -14.57
CA SER A 55 4.50 -8.97 -14.32
C SER A 55 3.67 -9.15 -15.61
N PHE A 56 3.81 -8.25 -16.58
CA PHE A 56 3.15 -8.36 -17.88
C PHE A 56 3.89 -9.26 -18.89
N ARG A 57 5.05 -9.84 -18.55
CA ARG A 57 5.74 -10.78 -19.44
C ARG A 57 5.28 -12.22 -19.19
N PRO A 58 5.06 -13.04 -20.23
CA PRO A 58 4.39 -14.34 -20.15
C PRO A 58 5.23 -15.48 -19.51
N MET A 59 6.23 -15.17 -18.67
CA MET A 59 7.10 -16.16 -18.01
C MET A 59 6.60 -16.58 -16.61
N VAL A 60 5.29 -16.46 -16.33
CA VAL A 60 4.70 -16.92 -15.07
C VAL A 60 4.25 -18.38 -15.17
N LYS A 61 4.76 -19.23 -14.28
CA LYS A 61 4.32 -20.62 -14.16
C LYS A 61 2.87 -20.66 -13.68
N PRO A 62 1.94 -21.32 -14.40
CA PRO A 62 0.52 -21.30 -14.07
C PRO A 62 0.21 -21.95 -12.72
N SER A 63 0.96 -22.99 -12.33
CA SER A 63 0.79 -23.65 -11.03
C SER A 63 1.07 -22.70 -9.86
N LEU A 64 2.09 -21.85 -9.97
CA LEU A 64 2.44 -20.89 -8.94
C LEU A 64 1.42 -19.75 -8.87
N LEU A 65 0.91 -19.32 -10.02
CA LEU A 65 -0.15 -18.33 -10.09
C LEU A 65 -1.45 -18.84 -9.45
N LEU A 66 -1.81 -20.10 -9.69
CA LEU A 66 -2.99 -20.73 -9.06
C LEU A 66 -2.86 -20.77 -7.53
N ALA A 67 -1.68 -21.13 -7.01
CA ALA A 67 -1.44 -21.11 -5.56
C ALA A 67 -1.58 -19.70 -4.96
N GLN A 68 -1.12 -18.66 -5.67
CA GLN A 68 -1.29 -17.28 -5.23
C GLN A 68 -2.75 -16.80 -5.33
N LEU A 69 -3.48 -17.22 -6.37
CA LEU A 69 -4.92 -16.96 -6.47
C LEU A 69 -5.68 -17.59 -5.30
N GLU A 70 -5.40 -18.83 -4.95
CA GLU A 70 -6.01 -19.48 -3.79
C GLU A 70 -5.67 -18.75 -2.48
N PHE A 71 -4.41 -18.37 -2.29
CA PHE A 71 -3.96 -17.65 -1.10
C PHE A 71 -4.63 -16.27 -0.93
N VAL A 72 -4.76 -15.51 -2.02
CA VAL A 72 -5.38 -14.18 -1.99
C VAL A 72 -6.90 -14.29 -1.93
N GLY A 73 -7.50 -15.15 -2.75
CA GLY A 73 -8.95 -15.35 -2.83
C GLY A 73 -9.48 -16.04 -1.59
N ASN A 74 -9.20 -17.34 -1.43
CA ASN A 74 -9.85 -18.21 -0.44
C ASN A 74 -9.74 -17.67 0.99
N ARG A 75 -8.53 -17.21 1.37
CA ARG A 75 -8.30 -16.67 2.72
C ARG A 75 -8.92 -15.28 2.96
N SER A 76 -9.37 -14.56 1.92
CA SER A 76 -10.03 -13.24 2.05
C SER A 76 -11.54 -13.34 1.92
N LEU A 77 -12.05 -14.42 1.30
CA LEU A 77 -13.47 -14.62 1.04
C LEU A 77 -14.32 -14.40 2.29
N MET A 78 -13.94 -15.04 3.41
CA MET A 78 -14.72 -14.94 4.65
C MET A 78 -14.83 -13.50 5.18
N ILE A 79 -13.73 -12.73 5.10
CA ILE A 79 -13.70 -11.34 5.57
C ILE A 79 -14.53 -10.45 4.64
N CYS A 80 -14.44 -10.66 3.32
CA CYS A 80 -15.23 -9.92 2.33
C CYS A 80 -16.73 -10.22 2.44
N ILE A 81 -17.13 -11.48 2.62
CA ILE A 81 -18.53 -11.87 2.81
C ILE A 81 -19.10 -11.21 4.05
N LEU A 82 -18.43 -11.37 5.19
CA LEU A 82 -18.91 -10.81 6.46
C LEU A 82 -19.03 -9.28 6.38
N ALA A 83 -18.02 -8.61 5.84
CA ALA A 83 -18.05 -7.17 5.66
C ALA A 83 -19.14 -6.73 4.67
N GLY A 84 -19.35 -7.47 3.58
CA GLY A 84 -20.40 -7.20 2.59
C GLY A 84 -21.79 -7.21 3.21
N ILE A 85 -22.14 -8.26 3.96
CA ILE A 85 -23.45 -8.37 4.64
C ILE A 85 -23.64 -7.21 5.62
N MET A 86 -22.64 -6.91 6.44
CA MET A 86 -22.75 -5.86 7.45
C MET A 86 -22.91 -4.48 6.81
N ILE A 87 -22.11 -4.16 5.79
CA ILE A 87 -22.16 -2.86 5.11
C ILE A 87 -23.45 -2.71 4.32
N GLY A 88 -23.87 -3.75 3.58
CA GLY A 88 -25.13 -3.76 2.84
C GLY A 88 -26.34 -3.58 3.76
N GLY A 89 -26.39 -4.31 4.87
CA GLY A 89 -27.46 -4.21 5.86
C GLY A 89 -27.56 -2.82 6.51
N ILE A 90 -26.43 -2.25 6.95
CA ILE A 90 -26.40 -0.90 7.54
C ILE A 90 -26.81 0.15 6.51
N PHE A 91 -26.31 0.04 5.28
CA PHE A 91 -26.59 1.03 4.23
C PHE A 91 -28.04 0.95 3.74
N GLY A 92 -28.59 -0.26 3.59
CA GLY A 92 -29.99 -0.48 3.25
C GLY A 92 -30.93 0.06 4.34
N PHE A 93 -30.62 -0.17 5.61
CA PHE A 93 -31.39 0.40 6.72
C PHE A 93 -31.35 1.93 6.72
N GLN A 94 -30.16 2.51 6.56
CA GLN A 94 -29.97 3.96 6.53
C GLN A 94 -30.69 4.62 5.34
N LEU A 95 -30.65 4.01 4.16
CA LEU A 95 -31.36 4.50 2.98
C LEU A 95 -32.88 4.33 3.12
N GLY A 96 -33.34 3.23 3.74
CA GLY A 96 -34.76 2.99 3.99
C GLY A 96 -35.43 4.17 4.68
N GLU A 97 -34.86 4.61 5.81
CA GLU A 97 -35.36 5.78 6.56
C GLU A 97 -35.44 7.05 5.70
N ILE A 98 -34.48 7.24 4.79
CA ILE A 98 -34.46 8.40 3.88
C ILE A 98 -35.59 8.30 2.85
N PHE A 99 -35.75 7.14 2.20
CA PHE A 99 -36.73 6.95 1.12
C PHE A 99 -38.19 6.92 1.61
N VAL A 100 -38.43 6.53 2.86
CA VAL A 100 -39.75 6.62 3.51
C VAL A 100 -40.22 8.07 3.56
N VAL A 101 -39.34 9.02 3.91
CA VAL A 101 -39.66 10.46 3.95
C VAL A 101 -39.98 11.01 2.56
N PHE A 102 -39.36 10.47 1.50
CA PHE A 102 -39.62 10.87 0.11
C PHE A 102 -40.81 10.13 -0.53
N GLY A 103 -41.41 9.15 0.16
CA GLY A 103 -42.54 8.38 -0.34
C GLY A 103 -42.22 7.40 -1.49
N THR A 104 -40.93 7.08 -1.70
CA THR A 104 -40.45 6.22 -2.81
C THR A 104 -39.70 4.99 -2.31
N GLU A 105 -40.36 4.18 -1.50
CA GLU A 105 -39.78 2.97 -0.87
C GLU A 105 -39.34 1.90 -1.89
N SER A 106 -39.98 1.86 -3.07
CA SER A 106 -39.63 0.91 -4.14
C SER A 106 -38.22 1.09 -4.70
N MET A 107 -37.57 2.24 -4.47
CA MET A 107 -36.23 2.55 -4.99
C MET A 107 -35.08 2.20 -4.03
N ILE A 108 -35.38 1.77 -2.80
CA ILE A 108 -34.35 1.50 -1.77
C ILE A 108 -33.32 0.48 -2.26
N GLY A 109 -33.76 -0.63 -2.85
CA GLY A 109 -32.87 -1.68 -3.35
C GLY A 109 -31.97 -1.21 -4.49
N ALA A 110 -32.54 -0.47 -5.46
CA ALA A 110 -31.76 0.07 -6.58
C ALA A 110 -30.71 1.08 -6.10
N ALA A 111 -31.10 2.00 -5.22
CA ALA A 111 -30.19 3.01 -4.66
C ALA A 111 -29.04 2.38 -3.86
N THR A 112 -29.36 1.37 -3.03
CA THR A 112 -28.37 0.61 -2.24
C THR A 112 -27.38 -0.10 -3.16
N GLY A 113 -27.86 -0.85 -4.16
CA GLY A 113 -27.01 -1.58 -5.08
C GLY A 113 -26.09 -0.69 -5.91
N PHE A 114 -26.57 0.45 -6.43
CA PHE A 114 -25.74 1.39 -7.18
C PHE A 114 -24.64 2.03 -6.33
N ALA A 115 -24.95 2.39 -5.08
CA ALA A 115 -23.98 2.98 -4.17
C ALA A 115 -22.90 1.97 -3.76
N LEU A 116 -23.29 0.71 -3.48
CA LEU A 116 -22.35 -0.36 -3.17
C LEU A 116 -21.42 -0.66 -4.35
N ALA A 117 -21.97 -0.79 -5.57
CA ALA A 117 -21.20 -1.18 -6.74
C ALA A 117 -20.17 -0.12 -7.20
N ARG A 118 -20.49 1.18 -7.06
CA ARG A 118 -19.61 2.25 -7.54
C ARG A 118 -18.52 2.64 -6.56
N GLU A 119 -18.85 2.73 -5.28
CA GLU A 119 -17.98 3.40 -4.31
C GLU A 119 -17.55 2.44 -3.20
N LEU A 120 -18.54 1.91 -2.46
CA LEU A 120 -18.26 1.26 -1.18
C LEU A 120 -17.58 -0.09 -1.36
N ALA A 121 -18.07 -0.96 -2.25
CA ALA A 121 -17.50 -2.29 -2.40
C ALA A 121 -16.09 -2.29 -3.00
N PRO A 122 -15.75 -1.46 -4.02
CA PRO A 122 -14.37 -1.36 -4.52
C PRO A 122 -13.41 -0.77 -3.47
N VAL A 123 -13.81 0.30 -2.78
CA VAL A 123 -12.95 0.98 -1.81
C VAL A 123 -12.73 0.10 -0.57
N VAL A 124 -13.80 -0.40 0.04
CA VAL A 124 -13.69 -1.23 1.24
C VAL A 124 -13.03 -2.58 0.92
N GLY A 125 -13.38 -3.19 -0.21
CA GLY A 125 -12.72 -4.41 -0.69
C GLY A 125 -11.21 -4.22 -0.85
N ALA A 126 -10.78 -3.11 -1.44
CA ALA A 126 -9.36 -2.79 -1.58
C ALA A 126 -8.66 -2.63 -0.22
N PHE A 127 -9.28 -1.94 0.74
CA PHE A 127 -8.71 -1.77 2.08
C PHE A 127 -8.59 -3.10 2.82
N LEU A 128 -9.64 -3.93 2.84
CA LEU A 128 -9.65 -5.22 3.54
C LEU A 128 -8.62 -6.19 2.97
N VAL A 129 -8.58 -6.31 1.64
CA VAL A 129 -7.65 -7.22 0.97
C VAL A 129 -6.21 -6.73 1.13
N THR A 130 -5.96 -5.41 1.04
CA THR A 130 -4.62 -4.85 1.27
C THR A 130 -4.16 -5.07 2.70
N ALA A 131 -5.05 -4.87 3.69
CA ALA A 131 -4.72 -5.09 5.10
C ALA A 131 -4.35 -6.55 5.38
N ARG A 132 -5.14 -7.52 4.90
CA ARG A 132 -4.90 -8.95 5.16
C ARG A 132 -3.80 -9.51 4.26
N ALA A 133 -4.01 -9.47 2.95
CA ALA A 133 -3.12 -10.10 1.99
C ALA A 133 -1.79 -9.35 1.89
N GLY A 134 -1.79 -8.01 1.96
CA GLY A 134 -0.56 -7.22 1.94
C GLY A 134 0.34 -7.50 3.13
N SER A 135 -0.21 -7.54 4.35
CA SER A 135 0.55 -7.87 5.56
C SER A 135 1.11 -9.29 5.51
N ALA A 136 0.29 -10.26 5.07
CA ALA A 136 0.74 -11.65 4.95
C ALA A 136 1.85 -11.82 3.89
N MET A 137 1.74 -11.15 2.74
CA MET A 137 2.78 -11.15 1.71
C MET A 137 4.06 -10.48 2.21
N ALA A 138 3.96 -9.36 2.94
CA ALA A 138 5.10 -8.68 3.52
C ALA A 138 5.83 -9.57 4.53
N ALA A 139 5.09 -10.26 5.40
CA ALA A 139 5.65 -11.21 6.37
C ALA A 139 6.35 -12.41 5.69
N GLU A 140 5.75 -12.96 4.63
CA GLU A 140 6.37 -14.03 3.84
C GLU A 140 7.67 -13.58 3.17
N ILE A 141 7.67 -12.41 2.52
CA ILE A 141 8.88 -11.87 1.88
C ILE A 141 9.95 -11.56 2.92
N ALA A 142 9.57 -11.00 4.08
CA ALA A 142 10.49 -10.75 5.18
C ALA A 142 11.13 -12.05 5.69
N SER A 143 10.33 -13.11 5.88
CA SER A 143 10.82 -14.42 6.29
C SER A 143 11.79 -15.02 5.25
N MET A 144 11.47 -14.93 3.96
CA MET A 144 12.37 -15.39 2.89
C MET A 144 13.67 -14.60 2.84
N LYS A 145 13.64 -13.31 3.18
CA LYS A 145 14.84 -12.47 3.26
C LYS A 145 15.72 -12.86 4.45
N VAL A 146 15.14 -13.08 5.64
CA VAL A 146 15.88 -13.48 6.84
C VAL A 146 16.50 -14.87 6.68
N ASN A 147 15.84 -15.77 5.94
CA ASN A 147 16.36 -17.10 5.62
C ASN A 147 17.25 -17.13 4.36
N GLU A 148 17.66 -15.98 3.83
CA GLU A 148 18.52 -15.85 2.63
C GLU A 148 18.02 -16.54 1.35
N GLN A 149 16.74 -16.94 1.30
CA GLN A 149 16.16 -17.67 0.16
C GLN A 149 16.13 -16.80 -1.10
N ILE A 150 15.96 -15.49 -0.94
CA ILE A 150 15.97 -14.53 -2.07
C ILE A 150 17.37 -14.45 -2.70
N ASP A 151 18.42 -14.52 -1.88
CA ASP A 151 19.80 -14.47 -2.37
C ASP A 151 20.24 -15.82 -2.95
N ALA A 152 19.77 -16.93 -2.38
CA ALA A 152 19.94 -18.26 -2.96
C ALA A 152 19.39 -18.35 -4.39
N MET A 153 18.20 -17.78 -4.65
CA MET A 153 17.65 -17.72 -6.02
C MET A 153 18.56 -16.95 -6.99
N ARG A 154 19.18 -15.85 -6.54
CA ARG A 154 20.11 -15.06 -7.36
C ARG A 154 21.35 -15.86 -7.74
N VAL A 155 21.90 -16.66 -6.82
CA VAL A 155 23.05 -17.54 -7.07
C VAL A 155 22.70 -18.67 -8.05
N MET A 156 21.45 -19.15 -8.02
CA MET A 156 20.93 -20.15 -8.97
C MET A 156 20.56 -19.57 -10.35
N ALA A 157 20.91 -18.31 -10.63
CA ALA A 157 20.53 -17.58 -11.85
C ALA A 157 19.00 -17.52 -12.10
N VAL A 158 18.20 -17.60 -11.03
CA VAL A 158 16.75 -17.44 -11.09
C VAL A 158 16.38 -16.02 -10.72
N ASP A 159 15.61 -15.36 -11.58
CA ASP A 159 15.16 -13.99 -11.36
C ASP A 159 14.05 -13.93 -10.29
N PRO A 160 14.29 -13.33 -9.10
CA PRO A 160 13.31 -13.30 -8.02
C PRO A 160 12.08 -12.44 -8.37
N TYR A 161 12.19 -11.50 -9.31
CA TYR A 161 11.05 -10.67 -9.71
C TYR A 161 9.99 -11.49 -10.44
N ASN A 162 10.41 -12.39 -11.33
CA ASN A 162 9.51 -13.23 -12.11
C ASN A 162 8.91 -14.37 -11.27
N TYR A 163 9.70 -14.92 -10.34
CA TYR A 163 9.26 -16.07 -9.55
C TYR A 163 8.45 -15.67 -8.31
N LEU A 164 8.81 -14.57 -7.64
CA LEU A 164 8.19 -14.22 -6.36
C LEU A 164 7.17 -13.08 -6.47
N ILE A 165 7.53 -11.99 -7.15
CA ILE A 165 6.75 -10.75 -7.14
C ILE A 165 5.64 -10.77 -8.22
N ALA A 166 5.98 -11.16 -9.45
CA ALA A 166 5.04 -11.20 -10.58
C ALA A 166 3.75 -12.02 -10.32
N PRO A 167 3.80 -13.30 -9.87
CA PRO A 167 2.58 -14.07 -9.65
C PRO A 167 1.71 -13.49 -8.54
N ARG A 168 2.30 -12.88 -7.49
CA ARG A 168 1.58 -12.22 -6.41
C ARG A 168 0.85 -10.97 -6.89
N LEU A 169 1.50 -10.15 -7.72
CA LEU A 169 0.89 -8.96 -8.33
C LEU A 169 -0.26 -9.33 -9.25
N ILE A 170 -0.08 -10.32 -10.13
CA ILE A 170 -1.16 -10.75 -11.05
C ILE A 170 -2.33 -11.31 -10.25
N ALA A 171 -2.04 -12.18 -9.27
CA ALA A 171 -3.08 -12.76 -8.44
C ALA A 171 -3.87 -11.71 -7.65
N SER A 172 -3.21 -10.69 -7.08
CA SER A 172 -3.90 -9.63 -6.36
C SER A 172 -4.73 -8.73 -7.27
N VAL A 173 -4.22 -8.35 -8.44
CA VAL A 173 -4.95 -7.54 -9.42
C VAL A 173 -6.19 -8.28 -9.95
N LEU A 174 -6.08 -9.59 -10.20
CA LEU A 174 -7.22 -10.40 -10.66
C LEU A 174 -8.23 -10.65 -9.54
N MET A 175 -7.77 -10.90 -8.32
CA MET A 175 -8.67 -11.22 -7.19
C MET A 175 -9.41 -10.01 -6.65
N MET A 176 -8.84 -8.80 -6.71
CA MET A 176 -9.51 -7.57 -6.25
C MET A 176 -10.92 -7.35 -6.83
N PRO A 177 -11.12 -7.31 -8.16
CA PRO A 177 -12.45 -7.12 -8.74
C PRO A 177 -13.37 -8.32 -8.47
N LEU A 178 -12.83 -9.54 -8.42
CA LEU A 178 -13.60 -10.74 -8.08
C LEU A 178 -14.17 -10.66 -6.66
N LEU A 179 -13.33 -10.35 -5.67
CA LEU A 179 -13.73 -10.18 -4.27
C LEU A 179 -14.69 -8.99 -4.09
N SER A 180 -14.44 -7.89 -4.80
CA SER A 180 -15.33 -6.71 -4.77
C SER A 180 -16.71 -7.02 -5.35
N SER A 181 -16.78 -7.72 -6.49
CA SER A 181 -18.07 -8.14 -7.08
C SER A 181 -18.85 -9.07 -6.14
N LEU A 182 -18.15 -9.93 -5.41
CA LEU A 182 -18.76 -10.80 -4.41
C LEU A 182 -19.32 -10.01 -3.21
N MET A 183 -18.64 -8.94 -2.76
CA MET A 183 -19.21 -8.03 -1.75
C MET A 183 -20.51 -7.36 -2.23
N VAL A 184 -20.57 -6.95 -3.51
CA VAL A 184 -21.78 -6.34 -4.11
C VAL A 184 -22.94 -7.34 -4.22
N VAL A 185 -22.66 -8.61 -4.49
CA VAL A 185 -23.71 -9.65 -4.59
C VAL A 185 -24.27 -10.03 -3.23
N VAL A 186 -23.43 -9.99 -2.19
CA VAL A 186 -23.78 -10.43 -0.84
C VAL A 186 -24.42 -9.32 -0.01
N GLY A 187 -23.97 -8.07 -0.20
CA GLY A 187 -24.50 -6.88 0.49
C GLY A 187 -25.74 -6.32 -0.18
#